data_AF-A0A4E0RJ36-F1
#
_entry.id   AF-A0A4E0RJ36-F1
#
_cell.length_a   1.000
_cell.length_b   1.000
_cell.length_c   1.000
_cell.angle_alpha   90.00
_cell.angle_beta   90.00
_cell.angle_gamma   90.00
#
_symmetry.space_group_name_H-M   'P 1'
#
loop_
_entity.id
_entity.type
_entity.pdbx_description
1 polymer ?
#
loop_
_entity_poly.entity_id
_entity_poly.type
_entity_poly.pdbx_seq_one_letter_code
_entity_poly.pdbx_strand_id
1 'polypeptide(L)'
;MLSNGTKNRLTYRYIYLLIFGCLSLIFVVYYLQFVKPVLSVPKNFGKFRQVTTRRQNSSKSVEFLQSDIYRLYPEPEIDENNEIVWQVELFKPLRKKHGWNATQLKWLLDLLIKNLTDSNTNANISDPQTEFNSGRMEEQLLRCKIDLVSSSTDGCDPISLGSFPENLSNQLALKQTFKENNPVYNLSRMYWQPMSNLNSTELLECSKTSEGRRNLLHDALQRWIPFAAKHRIWWSLAFGSLIGSMRDGNIIPYDSDMDLFILGSDEQKIRQLATARKNITVGQLNLVTRPGPYCPVNPGKRMNCQGKTVQSLGDTCSFCGPLARLFMDYGNYIDLFPINIELRTNSEGFPVNFGYTIEEEEGKSVYEMSSLLPLSRCHMMGLEVPCPNHPGMLLERLYNKNWRIPYYKCNGKNGQWESV
;
A
#
# COMPACT_ATOMS: atom_id res chain seq x y z
N MET A 1 78.39 28.36 -31.41
CA MET A 1 78.24 28.22 -29.94
C MET A 1 76.88 27.60 -29.65
N LEU A 2 76.85 26.30 -29.42
CA LEU A 2 75.65 25.48 -29.25
C LEU A 2 75.52 25.03 -27.79
N SER A 3 74.27 25.08 -27.30
CA SER A 3 73.66 24.19 -26.30
C SER A 3 74.01 24.34 -24.82
N ASN A 4 73.24 25.19 -24.11
CA ASN A 4 73.03 25.13 -22.65
C ASN A 4 71.58 24.75 -22.27
N GLY A 5 70.78 24.23 -23.22
CA GLY A 5 69.34 24.02 -23.06
C GLY A 5 68.89 22.64 -22.55
N THR A 6 69.81 21.69 -22.40
CA THR A 6 69.47 20.28 -22.08
C THR A 6 69.46 19.95 -20.59
N LYS A 7 70.11 20.74 -19.72
CA LYS A 7 70.15 20.46 -18.27
C LYS A 7 68.83 20.72 -17.54
N ASN A 8 68.03 21.70 -17.95
CA ASN A 8 66.77 22.01 -17.25
C ASN A 8 65.65 21.01 -17.54
N ARG A 9 65.59 20.40 -18.74
CA ARG A 9 64.50 19.46 -19.09
C ARG A 9 64.55 18.14 -18.31
N LEU A 10 65.74 17.68 -17.90
CA LEU A 10 65.87 16.46 -17.11
C LEU A 10 65.41 16.67 -15.66
N THR A 11 65.72 17.83 -15.07
CA THR A 11 65.34 18.15 -13.69
C THR A 11 63.82 18.26 -13.53
N TYR A 12 63.14 18.92 -14.48
CA TYR A 12 61.68 19.02 -14.45
C TYR A 12 60.98 17.67 -14.63
N ARG A 13 61.53 16.76 -15.45
CA ARG A 13 60.97 15.40 -15.59
C ARG A 13 61.11 14.59 -14.30
N TYR A 14 62.22 14.71 -13.59
CA TYR A 14 62.41 14.03 -12.31
C TYR A 14 61.46 14.56 -11.23
N ILE A 15 61.28 15.88 -11.15
CA ILE A 15 60.35 16.50 -10.20
C ILE A 15 58.90 16.07 -10.50
N TYR A 16 58.50 16.04 -11.78
CA TYR A 16 57.16 15.59 -12.16
C TYR A 16 56.92 14.13 -11.81
N LEU A 17 57.90 13.24 -12.06
CA LEU A 17 57.81 11.82 -11.70
C LEU A 17 57.75 11.60 -10.18
N LEU A 18 58.48 12.41 -9.40
CA LEU A 18 58.42 12.39 -7.94
C LEU A 18 57.05 12.83 -7.42
N ILE A 19 56.51 13.94 -7.93
CA ILE A 19 55.19 14.45 -7.53
C ILE A 19 54.09 13.44 -7.90
N PHE A 20 54.12 12.88 -9.11
CA PHE A 20 53.13 11.91 -9.54
C PHE A 20 53.24 10.60 -8.74
N GLY A 21 54.47 10.16 -8.45
CA GLY A 21 54.71 9.00 -7.58
C GLY A 21 54.17 9.19 -6.17
N CYS A 22 54.41 10.36 -5.56
CA CYS A 22 53.89 10.69 -4.23
C CYS A 22 52.36 10.78 -4.20
N LEU A 23 51.73 11.42 -5.19
CA LEU A 23 50.26 11.50 -5.27
C LEU A 23 49.62 10.13 -5.49
N SER A 24 50.25 9.27 -6.29
CA SER A 24 49.80 7.89 -6.50
C SER A 24 49.88 7.08 -5.19
N LEU A 25 50.97 7.26 -4.42
CA LEU A 25 51.15 6.59 -3.14
C LEU A 25 50.11 7.06 -2.11
N ILE A 26 49.83 8.36 -2.05
CA ILE A 26 48.79 8.93 -1.18
C ILE A 26 47.42 8.38 -1.55
N PHE A 27 47.10 8.28 -2.85
CA PHE A 27 45.83 7.72 -3.31
C PHE A 27 45.71 6.23 -2.97
N VAL A 28 46.79 5.45 -3.09
CA VAL A 28 46.82 4.03 -2.71
C VAL A 28 46.66 3.87 -1.19
N VAL A 29 47.34 4.67 -0.37
CA VAL A 29 47.22 4.63 1.10
C VAL A 29 45.81 5.04 1.52
N TYR A 30 45.26 6.11 0.92
CA TYR A 30 43.88 6.56 1.19
C TYR A 30 42.85 5.49 0.80
N TYR A 31 43.02 4.85 -0.37
CA TYR A 31 42.16 3.77 -0.82
C TYR A 31 42.24 2.54 0.10
N LEU A 32 43.44 2.15 0.54
CA LEU A 32 43.65 1.00 1.42
C LEU A 32 43.17 1.25 2.85
N GLN A 33 43.33 2.45 3.39
CA GLN A 33 42.96 2.78 4.77
C GLN A 33 41.50 3.19 4.94
N PHE A 34 40.89 3.86 3.95
CA PHE A 34 39.56 4.46 4.13
C PHE A 34 38.49 3.86 3.22
N VAL A 35 38.84 3.44 1.99
CA VAL A 35 37.84 2.91 1.04
C VAL A 35 37.67 1.40 1.17
N LYS A 36 38.77 0.65 1.31
CA LYS A 36 38.76 -0.81 1.42
C LYS A 36 37.99 -1.35 2.66
N PRO A 37 38.03 -0.71 3.85
CA PRO A 37 37.21 -1.14 4.98
C PRO A 37 35.72 -0.87 4.82
N VAL A 38 35.34 0.14 4.01
CA VAL A 38 33.94 0.47 3.71
C VAL A 38 33.36 -0.47 2.65
N LEU A 39 34.20 -0.98 1.74
CA LEU A 39 33.81 -1.97 0.73
C LEU A 39 34.02 -3.43 1.16
N SER A 40 34.68 -3.68 2.31
CA SER A 40 34.75 -5.01 2.90
C SER A 40 33.42 -5.35 3.56
N VAL A 41 32.49 -5.87 2.76
CA VAL A 41 31.34 -6.63 3.27
C VAL A 41 31.86 -7.70 4.23
N PRO A 42 31.34 -7.80 5.47
CA PRO A 42 31.80 -8.80 6.41
C PRO A 42 31.64 -10.20 5.81
N LYS A 43 32.75 -10.93 5.65
CA LYS A 43 32.81 -12.34 5.18
C LYS A 43 32.19 -13.36 6.15
N ASN A 44 31.33 -12.93 7.07
CA ASN A 44 30.55 -13.79 7.97
C ASN A 44 29.06 -13.88 7.60
N PHE A 45 28.64 -13.41 6.42
CA PHE A 45 27.36 -13.80 5.81
C PHE A 45 27.48 -15.18 5.15
N GLY A 46 27.70 -16.21 5.97
CA GLY A 46 28.01 -17.55 5.51
C GLY A 46 27.65 -18.66 6.48
N LYS A 47 26.73 -18.39 7.42
CA LYS A 47 25.87 -19.40 8.04
C LYS A 47 24.53 -18.73 8.26
N PHE A 48 23.68 -18.78 7.24
CA PHE A 48 22.24 -18.74 7.48
C PHE A 48 21.97 -19.88 8.46
N ARG A 49 21.88 -19.54 9.74
CA ARG A 49 21.02 -20.28 10.63
C ARG A 49 19.70 -20.28 9.88
N GLN A 50 19.27 -21.45 9.40
CA GLN A 50 17.85 -21.65 9.15
C GLN A 50 17.22 -21.14 10.43
N VAL A 51 16.68 -19.93 10.36
CA VAL A 51 15.62 -19.53 11.26
C VAL A 51 14.52 -20.44 10.81
N THR A 52 14.52 -21.66 11.35
CA THR A 52 13.28 -22.33 11.66
C THR A 52 12.50 -21.23 12.36
N THR A 53 11.58 -20.62 11.63
CA THR A 53 10.52 -19.79 12.16
C THR A 53 9.86 -20.67 13.18
N ARG A 54 10.38 -20.60 14.40
CA ARG A 54 9.74 -21.12 15.58
C ARG A 54 8.43 -20.36 15.57
N ARG A 55 7.36 -21.02 15.07
CA ARG A 55 5.98 -20.55 15.08
C ARG A 55 5.79 -19.81 16.40
N GLN A 56 5.93 -18.49 16.36
CA GLN A 56 5.57 -17.68 17.51
C GLN A 56 4.06 -17.79 17.55
N ASN A 57 3.53 -18.21 18.71
CA ASN A 57 2.11 -18.38 18.97
C ASN A 57 1.33 -17.08 18.67
N SER A 58 0.92 -16.85 17.42
CA SER A 58 -0.08 -15.84 17.00
C SER A 58 -1.42 -16.50 16.68
N SER A 59 -1.79 -17.51 17.47
CA SER A 59 -2.95 -18.40 17.32
C SER A 59 -4.34 -17.72 17.44
N LYS A 60 -4.50 -16.45 17.06
CA LYS A 60 -5.83 -15.83 16.92
C LYS A 60 -6.14 -15.61 15.45
N SER A 61 -6.59 -16.66 14.79
CA SER A 61 -7.23 -16.55 13.46
C SER A 61 -8.58 -15.82 13.54
N VAL A 62 -9.16 -15.69 14.73
CA VAL A 62 -10.43 -15.01 14.99
C VAL A 62 -10.34 -14.18 16.27
N GLU A 63 -10.77 -12.92 16.23
CA GLU A 63 -11.03 -12.07 17.39
C GLU A 63 -12.55 -11.93 17.61
N PHE A 64 -12.95 -12.05 18.88
CA PHE A 64 -14.34 -11.89 19.31
C PHE A 64 -14.51 -10.46 19.82
N LEU A 65 -15.27 -9.64 19.10
CA LEU A 65 -15.56 -8.27 19.54
C LEU A 65 -16.79 -8.22 20.45
N GLN A 66 -17.87 -8.87 20.01
CA GLN A 66 -19.16 -8.96 20.67
C GLN A 66 -19.71 -10.39 20.51
N SER A 67 -20.87 -10.69 21.10
CA SER A 67 -21.48 -12.03 21.02
C SER A 67 -21.75 -12.51 19.60
N ASP A 68 -21.86 -11.58 18.66
CA ASP A 68 -22.35 -11.77 17.30
C ASP A 68 -21.42 -11.17 16.22
N ILE A 69 -20.28 -10.58 16.59
CA ILE A 69 -19.32 -9.97 15.66
C ILE A 69 -17.94 -10.62 15.82
N TYR A 70 -17.44 -11.14 14.70
CA TYR A 70 -16.19 -11.89 14.61
C TYR A 70 -15.26 -11.22 13.60
N ARG A 71 -14.11 -10.74 14.06
CA ARG A 71 -13.03 -10.32 13.17
C ARG A 71 -12.20 -11.51 12.77
N LEU A 72 -11.98 -11.63 11.47
CA LEU A 72 -11.22 -12.70 10.88
C LEU A 72 -9.81 -12.18 10.56
N TYR A 73 -8.80 -12.95 10.96
CA TYR A 73 -7.39 -12.66 10.74
C TYR A 73 -6.84 -13.68 9.76
N PRO A 74 -7.18 -13.57 8.47
CA PRO A 74 -6.52 -14.41 7.50
C PRO A 74 -5.05 -14.02 7.47
N GLU A 75 -4.19 -15.01 7.63
CA GLU A 75 -2.82 -14.89 7.16
C GLU A 75 -2.85 -15.22 5.66
N PRO A 76 -2.67 -14.23 4.76
CA PRO A 76 -2.61 -14.52 3.35
C PRO A 76 -1.43 -15.47 3.07
N GLU A 77 -1.73 -16.61 2.47
CA GLU A 77 -0.74 -17.55 1.98
C GLU A 77 -0.51 -17.31 0.48
N ILE A 78 0.59 -17.86 -0.04
CA ILE A 78 0.88 -17.85 -1.48
C ILE A 78 0.72 -19.28 -1.97
N ASP A 79 -0.19 -19.50 -2.92
CA ASP A 79 -0.37 -20.82 -3.52
C ASP A 79 0.71 -21.14 -4.57
N GLU A 80 0.63 -22.31 -5.19
CA GLU A 80 1.55 -22.74 -6.24
C GLU A 80 1.49 -21.88 -7.51
N ASN A 81 0.39 -21.16 -7.72
CA ASN A 81 0.20 -20.20 -8.80
C ASN A 81 0.62 -18.79 -8.40
N ASN A 82 1.24 -18.66 -7.23
CA ASN A 82 1.75 -17.42 -6.68
C ASN A 82 0.65 -16.37 -6.39
N GLU A 83 -0.54 -16.88 -6.04
CA GLU A 83 -1.68 -16.06 -5.68
C GLU A 83 -1.84 -15.93 -4.19
N ILE A 84 -2.39 -14.79 -3.77
CA ILE A 84 -2.77 -14.62 -2.38
C ILE A 84 -4.01 -15.46 -2.14
N VAL A 85 -3.93 -16.40 -1.20
CA VAL A 85 -5.06 -17.25 -0.84
C VAL A 85 -5.41 -17.16 0.64
N TRP A 86 -6.69 -17.39 0.95
CA TRP A 86 -7.19 -17.57 2.30
C TRP A 86 -7.51 -19.04 2.59
N GLN A 87 -7.06 -19.49 3.74
CA GLN A 87 -7.39 -20.82 4.24
C GLN A 87 -8.80 -20.84 4.85
N VAL A 88 -9.66 -21.75 4.37
CA VAL A 88 -11.04 -21.94 4.88
C VAL A 88 -11.04 -22.40 6.36
N GLU A 89 -9.91 -22.96 6.79
CA GLU A 89 -9.58 -23.28 8.19
C GLU A 89 -9.82 -22.12 9.17
N LEU A 90 -9.82 -20.88 8.67
CA LEU A 90 -10.19 -19.65 9.40
C LEU A 90 -11.55 -19.77 10.12
N PHE A 91 -12.49 -20.55 9.60
CA PHE A 91 -13.82 -20.71 10.17
C PHE A 91 -13.93 -21.86 11.20
N LYS A 92 -12.89 -22.71 11.38
CA LYS A 92 -12.90 -23.82 12.36
C LYS A 92 -13.21 -23.37 13.80
N PRO A 93 -12.61 -22.29 14.33
CA PRO A 93 -12.93 -21.82 15.68
C PRO A 93 -14.40 -21.41 15.84
N LEU A 94 -14.99 -20.83 14.80
CA LEU A 94 -16.40 -20.40 14.79
C LEU A 94 -17.35 -21.60 14.75
N ARG A 95 -17.08 -22.57 13.86
CA ARG A 95 -17.81 -23.84 13.82
C ARG A 95 -17.80 -24.53 15.18
N LYS A 96 -16.63 -24.60 15.83
CA LYS A 96 -16.49 -25.21 17.16
C LYS A 96 -17.26 -24.43 18.24
N LYS A 97 -17.23 -23.09 18.21
CA LYS A 97 -17.92 -22.24 19.19
C LYS A 97 -19.44 -22.39 19.11
N HIS A 98 -20.00 -22.36 17.90
CA HIS A 98 -21.45 -22.37 17.69
C HIS A 98 -22.04 -23.77 17.51
N GLY A 99 -21.21 -24.81 17.41
CA GLY A 99 -21.67 -26.15 17.12
C GLY A 99 -22.37 -26.25 15.77
N TRP A 100 -21.87 -25.52 14.75
CA TRP A 100 -22.56 -25.43 13.47
C TRP A 100 -22.76 -26.79 12.81
N ASN A 101 -24.02 -27.08 12.48
CA ASN A 101 -24.42 -28.27 11.72
C ASN A 101 -24.24 -28.05 10.20
N ALA A 102 -24.51 -29.09 9.42
CA ALA A 102 -24.36 -29.04 7.96
C ALA A 102 -25.20 -27.92 7.31
N THR A 103 -26.40 -27.65 7.82
CA THR A 103 -27.27 -26.57 7.33
C THR A 103 -26.63 -25.20 7.56
N GLN A 104 -26.08 -24.95 8.75
CA GLN A 104 -25.43 -23.68 9.09
C GLN A 104 -24.13 -23.48 8.31
N LEU A 105 -23.37 -24.55 8.07
CA LEU A 105 -22.17 -24.49 7.22
C LEU A 105 -22.52 -24.22 5.77
N LYS A 106 -23.62 -24.80 5.27
CA LYS A 106 -24.14 -24.48 3.94
C LYS A 106 -24.52 -23.00 3.84
N TRP A 107 -25.18 -22.45 4.87
CA TRP A 107 -25.53 -21.03 4.91
C TRP A 107 -24.30 -20.12 4.94
N LEU A 108 -23.28 -20.47 5.73
CA LEU A 108 -22.01 -19.75 5.70
C LEU A 108 -21.43 -19.75 4.30
N LEU A 109 -21.40 -20.90 3.63
CA LEU A 109 -20.84 -21.00 2.30
C LEU A 109 -21.65 -20.21 1.27
N ASP A 110 -22.98 -20.30 1.30
CA ASP A 110 -23.84 -19.52 0.41
C ASP A 110 -23.64 -18.01 0.65
N LEU A 111 -23.41 -17.59 1.90
CA LEU A 111 -23.07 -16.21 2.27
C LEU A 111 -21.68 -15.80 1.75
N LEU A 112 -20.68 -16.67 1.83
CA LEU A 112 -19.34 -16.45 1.30
C LEU A 112 -19.39 -16.29 -0.22
N ILE A 113 -20.02 -17.24 -0.93
CA ILE A 113 -20.24 -17.19 -2.38
C ILE A 113 -20.89 -15.86 -2.73
N LYS A 114 -22.05 -15.54 -2.15
CA LYS A 114 -22.78 -14.30 -2.44
C LYS A 114 -21.92 -13.03 -2.28
N ASN A 115 -21.04 -12.97 -1.29
CA ASN A 115 -20.24 -11.78 -1.01
C ASN A 115 -18.91 -11.74 -1.77
N LEU A 116 -18.40 -12.87 -2.24
CA LEU A 116 -17.11 -12.99 -2.91
C LEU A 116 -17.25 -13.09 -4.43
N THR A 117 -18.33 -13.69 -4.91
CA THR A 117 -18.64 -13.88 -6.33
C THR A 117 -19.74 -12.89 -6.69
N ASP A 118 -19.40 -11.90 -7.50
CA ASP A 118 -20.29 -10.80 -7.88
C ASP A 118 -21.63 -11.33 -8.42
N SER A 119 -22.73 -11.17 -7.67
CA SER A 119 -24.05 -11.60 -8.13
C SER A 119 -24.70 -10.60 -9.11
N ASN A 120 -24.03 -9.49 -9.43
CA ASN A 120 -24.54 -8.44 -10.32
C ASN A 120 -23.65 -8.27 -11.56
N THR A 121 -23.70 -9.25 -12.46
CA THR A 121 -23.09 -9.24 -13.80
C THR A 121 -23.71 -8.23 -14.78
N ASN A 122 -23.99 -7.00 -14.35
CA ASN A 122 -24.59 -5.94 -15.17
C ASN A 122 -23.67 -4.70 -15.33
N ALA A 123 -22.35 -4.89 -15.30
CA ALA A 123 -21.39 -3.81 -15.56
C ALA A 123 -20.61 -4.07 -16.87
N ASN A 124 -20.95 -3.32 -17.92
CA ASN A 124 -20.41 -3.41 -19.29
C ASN A 124 -18.91 -3.02 -19.45
N ILE A 125 -18.09 -3.10 -18.42
CA ILE A 125 -16.63 -2.89 -18.51
C ILE A 125 -15.97 -3.80 -17.49
N SER A 126 -15.82 -5.07 -17.83
CA SER A 126 -15.04 -6.03 -17.06
C SER A 126 -13.64 -6.14 -17.64
N ASP A 127 -12.63 -5.93 -16.78
CA ASP A 127 -11.27 -6.39 -17.06
C ASP A 127 -11.31 -7.93 -17.18
N PRO A 128 -10.83 -8.52 -18.29
CA PRO A 128 -10.79 -9.98 -18.47
C PRO A 128 -10.11 -10.71 -17.30
N GLN A 129 -9.16 -10.06 -16.61
CA GLN A 129 -8.48 -10.64 -15.47
C GLN A 129 -9.37 -10.68 -14.21
N THR A 130 -10.25 -9.70 -14.03
CA THR A 130 -11.24 -9.66 -12.94
C THR A 130 -12.32 -10.73 -13.12
N GLU A 131 -12.84 -10.90 -14.34
CA GLU A 131 -13.83 -11.95 -14.64
C GLU A 131 -13.25 -13.34 -14.40
N PHE A 132 -12.01 -13.59 -14.86
CA PHE A 132 -11.33 -14.86 -14.66
C PHE A 132 -11.15 -15.19 -13.17
N ASN A 133 -10.69 -14.23 -12.36
CA ASN A 133 -10.48 -14.42 -10.93
C ASN A 133 -11.81 -14.67 -10.18
N SER A 134 -12.89 -14.00 -10.59
CA SER A 134 -14.21 -14.15 -9.96
C SER A 134 -14.82 -15.52 -10.23
N GLY A 135 -14.75 -16.01 -11.48
CA GLY A 135 -15.23 -17.35 -11.84
C GLY A 135 -14.44 -18.47 -11.16
N ARG A 136 -13.12 -18.32 -11.02
CA ARG A 136 -12.28 -19.26 -10.27
C ARG A 136 -12.62 -19.29 -8.79
N MET A 137 -12.89 -18.13 -8.18
CA MET A 137 -13.28 -18.06 -6.78
C MET A 137 -14.62 -18.76 -6.53
N GLU A 138 -15.58 -18.60 -7.45
CA GLU A 138 -16.84 -19.33 -7.41
C GLU A 138 -16.63 -20.84 -7.50
N GLU A 139 -15.79 -21.30 -8.44
CA GLU A 139 -15.46 -22.72 -8.59
C GLU A 139 -14.82 -23.30 -7.31
N GLN A 140 -13.86 -22.58 -6.71
CA GLN A 140 -13.21 -22.98 -5.45
C GLN A 140 -14.22 -23.11 -4.30
N LEU A 141 -15.10 -22.12 -4.15
CA LEU A 141 -16.15 -22.14 -3.13
C LEU A 141 -17.19 -23.24 -3.39
N LEU A 142 -17.52 -23.53 -4.64
CA LEU A 142 -18.42 -24.62 -5.02
C LEU A 142 -17.81 -25.99 -4.73
N ARG A 143 -16.50 -26.18 -4.93
CA ARG A 143 -15.80 -27.41 -4.53
C ARG A 143 -15.83 -27.59 -3.01
N CYS A 144 -15.60 -26.51 -2.26
CA CYS A 144 -15.75 -26.47 -0.80
C CYS A 144 -17.12 -26.93 -0.27
N LYS A 145 -18.19 -26.74 -1.08
CA LYS A 145 -19.56 -27.17 -0.76
C LYS A 145 -19.67 -28.67 -0.49
N ILE A 146 -18.80 -29.46 -1.11
CA ILE A 146 -18.81 -30.92 -1.02
C ILE A 146 -18.19 -31.39 0.31
N ASP A 147 -17.13 -30.72 0.77
CA ASP A 147 -16.37 -31.15 1.95
C ASP A 147 -16.89 -30.60 3.28
N LEU A 148 -17.43 -29.37 3.31
CA LEU A 148 -17.98 -28.81 4.55
C LEU A 148 -19.16 -29.62 5.13
N VAL A 149 -19.86 -30.40 4.31
CA VAL A 149 -20.99 -31.27 4.70
C VAL A 149 -20.50 -32.63 5.23
N SER A 150 -19.31 -33.11 4.86
CA SER A 150 -18.79 -34.44 5.21
C SER A 150 -18.13 -34.53 6.58
N SER A 151 -18.32 -33.52 7.44
CA SER A 151 -17.71 -33.34 8.77
C SER A 151 -16.21 -33.04 8.77
N SER A 152 -15.45 -33.41 7.73
CA SER A 152 -14.05 -33.02 7.52
C SER A 152 -13.97 -31.75 6.67
N THR A 153 -13.29 -30.69 7.14
CA THR A 153 -12.93 -29.56 6.26
C THR A 153 -11.72 -29.87 5.37
N ASP A 154 -11.24 -31.12 5.38
CA ASP A 154 -9.94 -31.57 4.85
C ASP A 154 -9.88 -31.64 3.31
N GLY A 155 -10.75 -30.93 2.58
CA GLY A 155 -10.72 -30.85 1.11
C GLY A 155 -11.04 -29.48 0.51
N CYS A 156 -11.24 -28.46 1.36
CA CYS A 156 -11.47 -27.10 0.88
C CYS A 156 -10.19 -26.48 0.31
N ASP A 157 -10.14 -26.25 -1.00
CA ASP A 157 -9.09 -25.47 -1.64
C ASP A 157 -9.03 -24.05 -1.03
N PRO A 158 -7.83 -23.46 -0.86
CA PRO A 158 -7.68 -22.07 -0.46
C PRO A 158 -8.43 -21.12 -1.41
N ILE A 159 -9.12 -20.11 -0.85
CA ILE A 159 -9.86 -19.12 -1.63
C ILE A 159 -8.86 -18.10 -2.16
N SER A 160 -8.70 -18.01 -3.49
CA SER A 160 -7.87 -16.97 -4.10
C SER A 160 -8.48 -15.58 -3.88
N LEU A 161 -7.65 -14.61 -3.49
CA LEU A 161 -7.97 -13.19 -3.44
C LEU A 161 -7.49 -12.46 -4.70
N GLY A 162 -7.05 -13.23 -5.70
CA GLY A 162 -6.27 -12.77 -6.83
C GLY A 162 -4.77 -12.91 -6.59
N SER A 163 -4.01 -12.69 -7.67
CA SER A 163 -2.56 -12.75 -7.60
C SER A 163 -1.99 -11.70 -6.66
N PHE A 164 -0.91 -12.03 -5.93
CA PHE A 164 -0.01 -10.98 -5.48
C PHE A 164 0.38 -10.23 -6.76
N PRO A 165 0.40 -8.89 -6.76
CA PRO A 165 0.92 -8.17 -7.90
C PRO A 165 2.45 -8.34 -8.03
N GLU A 166 2.98 -9.57 -8.09
CA GLU A 166 4.40 -9.83 -8.31
C GLU A 166 4.86 -9.26 -9.66
N ASN A 167 3.97 -9.22 -10.67
CA ASN A 167 4.24 -8.47 -11.89
C ASN A 167 4.34 -6.95 -11.67
N LEU A 168 3.73 -6.39 -10.60
CA LEU A 168 3.95 -4.99 -10.26
C LEU A 168 5.35 -4.76 -9.71
N SER A 169 5.96 -5.72 -9.02
CA SER A 169 7.36 -5.57 -8.57
C SER A 169 8.36 -5.65 -9.72
N ASN A 170 7.92 -6.16 -10.88
CA ASN A 170 8.73 -6.28 -12.10
C ASN A 170 8.39 -5.23 -13.17
N GLN A 171 7.41 -4.33 -12.92
CA GLN A 171 7.01 -3.33 -13.90
C GLN A 171 8.18 -2.38 -14.23
N LEU A 172 8.30 -1.98 -15.50
CA LEU A 172 9.37 -1.08 -15.96
C LEU A 172 9.33 0.27 -15.22
N ALA A 173 8.13 0.75 -14.90
CA ALA A 173 7.92 2.01 -14.20
C ALA A 173 8.62 2.09 -12.84
N LEU A 174 8.89 0.96 -12.16
CA LEU A 174 9.67 0.94 -10.92
C LEU A 174 11.17 1.20 -11.12
N LYS A 175 11.67 1.18 -12.36
CA LYS A 175 13.06 1.52 -12.70
C LYS A 175 13.19 2.94 -13.25
N GLN A 176 12.06 3.61 -13.46
CA GLN A 176 11.95 4.95 -14.01
C GLN A 176 11.78 5.97 -12.89
N THR A 177 12.26 7.17 -13.14
CA THR A 177 12.03 8.34 -12.30
C THR A 177 10.59 8.81 -12.42
N PHE A 178 10.13 9.61 -11.46
CA PHE A 178 8.82 10.26 -11.55
C PHE A 178 8.61 11.02 -12.86
N LYS A 179 9.61 11.75 -13.35
CA LYS A 179 9.51 12.49 -14.62
C LYS A 179 9.42 11.59 -15.85
N GLU A 180 9.98 10.39 -15.79
CA GLU A 180 9.86 9.43 -16.89
C GLU A 180 8.48 8.76 -16.86
N ASN A 181 7.96 8.45 -15.67
CA ASN A 181 6.64 7.85 -15.47
C ASN A 181 5.48 8.84 -15.68
N ASN A 182 5.70 10.11 -15.37
CA ASN A 182 4.69 11.17 -15.34
C ASN A 182 5.29 12.49 -15.84
N PRO A 183 5.65 12.57 -17.14
CA PRO A 183 6.46 13.65 -17.69
C PRO A 183 5.76 15.02 -17.68
N VAL A 184 4.43 15.03 -17.72
CA VAL A 184 3.64 16.26 -17.76
C VAL A 184 2.41 16.11 -16.89
N TYR A 185 2.27 16.99 -15.90
CA TYR A 185 1.06 17.08 -15.09
C TYR A 185 0.26 18.31 -15.48
N ASN A 186 -0.63 18.12 -16.43
CA ASN A 186 -1.62 19.11 -16.81
C ASN A 186 -2.89 18.89 -16.01
N LEU A 187 -3.50 19.98 -15.55
CA LEU A 187 -4.76 19.90 -14.84
C LEU A 187 -5.86 19.33 -15.77
N SER A 188 -6.39 18.16 -15.43
CA SER A 188 -7.45 17.51 -16.21
C SER A 188 -8.66 18.42 -16.38
N ARG A 189 -9.30 18.38 -17.56
CA ARG A 189 -10.48 19.21 -17.90
C ARG A 189 -11.60 19.13 -16.86
N MET A 190 -11.73 18.00 -16.17
CA MET A 190 -12.77 17.82 -15.16
C MET A 190 -12.64 18.76 -13.96
N TYR A 191 -11.43 19.23 -13.68
CA TYR A 191 -11.14 20.17 -12.60
C TYR A 191 -11.31 21.62 -13.03
N TRP A 192 -11.68 21.92 -14.28
CA TRP A 192 -11.95 23.30 -14.71
C TRP A 192 -13.44 23.62 -14.57
N GLN A 193 -13.75 24.85 -14.19
CA GLN A 193 -15.13 25.35 -14.30
C GLN A 193 -15.57 25.38 -15.77
N PRO A 194 -16.87 25.15 -16.07
CA PRO A 194 -17.40 25.33 -17.42
C PRO A 194 -17.11 26.75 -17.93
N MET A 195 -16.36 26.85 -19.03
CA MET A 195 -15.95 28.13 -19.58
C MET A 195 -17.00 28.66 -20.55
N SER A 196 -17.64 29.78 -20.23
CA SER A 196 -18.32 30.60 -21.23
C SER A 196 -17.34 31.67 -21.74
N ASN A 197 -16.82 31.44 -22.95
CA ASN A 197 -16.18 32.46 -23.82
C ASN A 197 -14.74 32.91 -23.52
N LEU A 198 -13.86 32.10 -22.91
CA LEU A 198 -12.44 32.46 -22.74
C LEU A 198 -11.55 31.81 -23.81
N ASN A 199 -10.63 32.58 -24.37
CA ASN A 199 -9.56 32.06 -25.23
C ASN A 199 -8.51 31.33 -24.38
N SER A 200 -7.93 30.24 -24.91
CA SER A 200 -6.98 29.38 -24.16
C SER A 200 -5.72 30.08 -23.67
N THR A 201 -5.35 31.22 -24.27
CA THR A 201 -4.17 32.03 -23.91
C THR A 201 -4.38 32.95 -22.71
N GLU A 202 -5.61 33.08 -22.21
CA GLU A 202 -5.96 33.96 -21.08
C GLU A 202 -6.24 33.19 -19.78
N LEU A 203 -6.08 31.87 -19.81
CA LEU A 203 -6.42 31.01 -18.67
C LEU A 203 -5.32 31.05 -17.60
N LEU A 204 -5.73 31.42 -16.37
CA LEU A 204 -4.92 31.30 -15.17
C LEU A 204 -5.10 29.91 -14.56
N GLU A 205 -4.03 29.13 -14.51
CA GLU A 205 -4.05 27.81 -13.86
C GLU A 205 -4.00 27.96 -12.34
N CYS A 206 -4.83 27.17 -11.64
CA CYS A 206 -4.86 27.15 -10.19
C CYS A 206 -3.63 26.48 -9.58
N SER A 207 -3.27 26.88 -8.36
CA SER A 207 -2.18 26.26 -7.62
C SER A 207 -2.47 24.79 -7.36
N LYS A 208 -1.63 23.90 -7.88
CA LYS A 208 -1.74 22.45 -7.70
C LYS A 208 -0.66 21.91 -6.77
N THR A 209 -0.86 20.68 -6.28
CA THR A 209 0.11 19.89 -5.53
C THR A 209 1.46 19.95 -6.24
N SER A 210 2.48 20.44 -5.54
CA SER A 210 3.76 20.75 -6.17
C SER A 210 4.43 19.51 -6.76
N GLU A 211 5.24 19.71 -7.80
CA GLU A 211 6.03 18.64 -8.40
C GLU A 211 6.92 17.93 -7.37
N GLY A 212 7.52 18.69 -6.45
CA GLY A 212 8.36 18.12 -5.38
C GLY A 212 7.58 17.18 -4.46
N ARG A 213 6.35 17.54 -4.07
CA ARG A 213 5.49 16.67 -3.26
C ARG A 213 5.07 15.43 -4.05
N ARG A 214 4.63 15.60 -5.30
CA ARG A 214 4.24 14.47 -6.16
C ARG A 214 5.39 13.50 -6.39
N ASN A 215 6.61 14.00 -6.59
CA ASN A 215 7.82 13.19 -6.70
C ASN A 215 8.09 12.38 -5.42
N LEU A 216 7.98 13.00 -4.24
CA LEU A 216 8.20 12.29 -2.97
C LEU A 216 7.13 11.22 -2.69
N LEU A 217 5.87 11.49 -3.02
CA LEU A 217 4.78 10.52 -2.90
C LEU A 217 4.95 9.37 -3.91
N HIS A 218 5.34 9.67 -5.13
CA HIS A 218 5.69 8.68 -6.15
C HIS A 218 6.87 7.81 -5.71
N ASP A 219 7.97 8.40 -5.25
CA ASP A 219 9.13 7.66 -4.75
C ASP A 219 8.77 6.77 -3.54
N ALA A 220 7.93 7.26 -2.63
CA ALA A 220 7.44 6.48 -1.49
C ALA A 220 6.62 5.28 -1.96
N LEU A 221 5.66 5.48 -2.88
CA LEU A 221 4.84 4.41 -3.44
C LEU A 221 5.67 3.40 -4.25
N GLN A 222 6.62 3.89 -5.05
CA GLN A 222 7.55 3.08 -5.82
C GLN A 222 8.38 2.16 -4.93
N ARG A 223 8.80 2.62 -3.74
CA ARG A 223 9.51 1.80 -2.76
C ARG A 223 8.58 0.92 -1.92
N TRP A 224 7.33 1.34 -1.71
CA TRP A 224 6.32 0.54 -1.02
C TRP A 224 6.00 -0.75 -1.76
N ILE A 225 5.82 -0.69 -3.08
CA ILE A 225 5.44 -1.86 -3.90
C ILE A 225 6.33 -3.09 -3.62
N PRO A 226 7.67 -3.04 -3.81
CA PRO A 226 8.54 -4.18 -3.53
C PRO A 226 8.67 -4.48 -2.02
N PHE A 227 8.52 -3.48 -1.15
CA PHE A 227 8.53 -3.67 0.30
C PHE A 227 7.32 -4.51 0.75
N ALA A 228 6.12 -4.16 0.31
CA ALA A 228 4.88 -4.87 0.61
C ALA A 228 4.92 -6.29 0.05
N ALA A 229 5.42 -6.48 -1.18
CA ALA A 229 5.61 -7.80 -1.77
C ALA A 229 6.57 -8.66 -0.94
N LYS A 230 7.76 -8.14 -0.62
CA LYS A 230 8.77 -8.85 0.20
C LYS A 230 8.22 -9.30 1.56
N HIS A 231 7.35 -8.49 2.16
CA HIS A 231 6.79 -8.75 3.48
C HIS A 231 5.40 -9.38 3.47
N ARG A 232 4.88 -9.73 2.28
CA ARG A 232 3.54 -10.29 2.08
C ARG A 232 2.48 -9.46 2.80
N ILE A 233 2.46 -8.17 2.50
CA ILE A 233 1.46 -7.23 2.99
C ILE A 233 0.44 -7.03 1.87
N TRP A 234 -0.82 -7.36 2.14
CA TRP A 234 -1.91 -7.05 1.24
C TRP A 234 -2.21 -5.55 1.32
N TRP A 235 -2.43 -4.90 0.18
CA TRP A 235 -2.77 -3.48 0.14
C TRP A 235 -3.53 -3.10 -1.13
N SER A 236 -4.21 -1.95 -1.10
CA SER A 236 -4.91 -1.36 -2.25
C SER A 236 -4.99 0.16 -2.11
N LEU A 237 -5.22 0.89 -3.20
CA LEU A 237 -5.53 2.33 -3.12
C LEU A 237 -6.79 2.59 -2.27
N ALA A 238 -6.78 3.65 -1.47
CA ALA A 238 -7.89 4.09 -0.64
C ALA A 238 -8.28 5.55 -0.91
N PHE A 239 -9.48 5.92 -0.47
CA PHE A 239 -9.93 7.31 -0.31
C PHE A 239 -9.58 8.26 -1.48
N GLY A 240 -8.97 9.41 -1.20
CA GLY A 240 -8.63 10.44 -2.19
C GLY A 240 -7.68 9.92 -3.26
N SER A 241 -6.77 9.01 -2.91
CA SER A 241 -5.88 8.34 -3.86
C SER A 241 -6.64 7.45 -4.84
N LEU A 242 -7.63 6.70 -4.37
CA LEU A 242 -8.47 5.89 -5.24
C LEU A 242 -9.31 6.77 -6.18
N ILE A 243 -9.87 7.87 -5.69
CA ILE A 243 -10.57 8.86 -6.51
C ILE A 243 -9.65 9.41 -7.60
N GLY A 244 -8.46 9.86 -7.23
CA GLY A 244 -7.47 10.40 -8.16
C GLY A 244 -7.10 9.42 -9.27
N SER A 245 -6.87 8.15 -8.90
CA SER A 245 -6.63 7.07 -9.87
C SER A 245 -7.78 6.90 -10.87
N MET A 246 -9.01 6.84 -10.37
CA MET A 246 -10.23 6.63 -11.17
C MET A 246 -10.62 7.84 -12.04
N ARG A 247 -10.01 9.00 -11.81
CA ARG A 247 -10.27 10.24 -12.54
C ARG A 247 -9.27 10.44 -13.67
N ASP A 248 -8.01 10.61 -13.32
CA ASP A 248 -6.95 10.95 -14.28
C ASP A 248 -5.61 10.29 -13.94
N GLY A 249 -5.63 9.22 -13.13
CA GLY A 249 -4.44 8.45 -12.78
C GLY A 249 -3.42 9.23 -11.95
N ASN A 250 -3.83 10.29 -11.26
CA ASN A 250 -2.94 11.14 -10.46
C ASN A 250 -3.54 11.45 -9.08
N ILE A 251 -2.71 11.99 -8.19
CA ILE A 251 -3.22 12.64 -6.97
C ILE A 251 -4.15 13.80 -7.34
N ILE A 252 -5.19 14.01 -6.52
CA ILE A 252 -6.11 15.14 -6.69
C ILE A 252 -5.28 16.45 -6.60
N PRO A 253 -5.52 17.44 -7.47
CA PRO A 253 -4.65 18.62 -7.59
C PRO A 253 -4.49 19.48 -6.34
N TYR A 254 -5.37 19.33 -5.37
CA TYR A 254 -5.34 20.08 -4.10
C TYR A 254 -5.14 19.16 -2.89
N ASP A 255 -4.81 17.88 -3.10
CA ASP A 255 -4.48 16.94 -2.03
C ASP A 255 -3.04 17.09 -1.54
N SER A 256 -2.82 16.66 -0.29
CA SER A 256 -1.52 16.75 0.38
C SER A 256 -0.79 15.41 0.55
N ASP A 257 -1.51 14.31 0.46
CA ASP A 257 -1.11 12.98 0.89
C ASP A 257 -1.74 11.90 0.00
N MET A 258 -1.42 10.64 0.29
CA MET A 258 -2.04 9.48 -0.34
C MET A 258 -2.50 8.48 0.70
N ASP A 259 -3.42 7.61 0.32
CA ASP A 259 -4.05 6.66 1.23
C ASP A 259 -4.04 5.26 0.63
N LEU A 260 -3.69 4.28 1.45
CA LEU A 260 -3.75 2.86 1.10
C LEU A 260 -4.55 2.09 2.15
N PHE A 261 -5.36 1.14 1.71
CA PHE A 261 -5.89 0.10 2.58
C PHE A 261 -4.84 -0.97 2.81
N ILE A 262 -4.83 -1.54 4.02
CA ILE A 262 -4.09 -2.74 4.40
C ILE A 262 -4.98 -3.64 5.27
N LEU A 263 -4.69 -4.94 5.33
CA LEU A 263 -5.42 -5.82 6.25
C LEU A 263 -5.09 -5.45 7.71
N GLY A 264 -6.11 -5.30 8.54
CA GLY A 264 -5.95 -5.10 9.99
C GLY A 264 -5.26 -6.28 10.67
N SER A 265 -5.34 -7.47 10.07
CA SER A 265 -4.56 -8.63 10.51
C SER A 265 -3.04 -8.46 10.37
N ASP A 266 -2.59 -7.55 9.51
CA ASP A 266 -1.19 -7.19 9.38
C ASP A 266 -0.73 -6.14 10.41
N GLU A 267 -1.57 -5.65 11.33
CA GLU A 267 -1.20 -4.57 12.25
C GLU A 267 0.09 -4.90 13.03
N GLN A 268 0.18 -6.09 13.62
CA GLN A 268 1.36 -6.49 14.38
C GLN A 268 2.61 -6.57 13.48
N LYS A 269 2.46 -7.09 12.26
CA LYS A 269 3.52 -7.18 11.25
C LYS A 269 4.01 -5.77 10.87
N ILE A 270 3.10 -4.84 10.60
CA ILE A 270 3.40 -3.44 10.27
C ILE A 270 4.15 -2.76 11.43
N ARG A 271 3.71 -2.96 12.67
CA ARG A 271 4.39 -2.42 13.86
C ARG A 271 5.81 -2.97 14.03
N GLN A 272 6.04 -4.24 13.73
CA GLN A 272 7.37 -4.87 13.79
C GLN A 272 8.30 -4.36 12.69
N LEU A 273 7.75 -4.07 11.51
CA LEU A 273 8.48 -3.54 10.35
C LEU A 273 8.73 -2.03 10.43
N ALA A 274 8.12 -1.34 11.38
CA ALA A 274 8.21 0.11 11.52
C ALA A 274 9.66 0.56 11.79
N THR A 275 10.07 1.62 11.09
CA THR A 275 11.28 2.37 11.38
C THR A 275 11.20 2.96 12.78
N ALA A 276 12.15 2.58 13.63
CA ALA A 276 12.30 3.23 14.93
C ALA A 276 12.47 4.74 14.74
N ARG A 277 11.71 5.56 15.47
CA ARG A 277 11.70 7.03 15.32
C ARG A 277 13.09 7.68 15.34
N LYS A 278 13.97 7.21 16.22
CA LYS A 278 15.37 7.64 16.31
C LYS A 278 16.24 7.32 15.07
N ASN A 279 15.77 6.44 14.19
CA ASN A 279 16.45 5.99 12.99
C ASN A 279 15.82 6.56 11.70
N ILE A 280 14.84 7.48 11.82
CA ILE A 280 14.24 8.13 10.66
C ILE A 280 15.32 8.88 9.87
N THR A 281 15.40 8.61 8.57
CA THR A 281 16.41 9.19 7.68
C THR A 281 15.74 9.75 6.43
N VAL A 282 15.95 11.05 6.17
CA VAL A 282 15.43 11.72 4.96
C VAL A 282 16.03 11.10 3.70
N GLY A 283 15.21 10.93 2.66
CA GLY A 283 15.59 10.26 1.41
C GLY A 283 15.59 8.73 1.49
N GLN A 284 15.19 8.15 2.63
CA GLN A 284 14.94 6.72 2.79
C GLN A 284 13.46 6.45 3.06
N LEU A 285 13.03 5.22 2.81
CA LEU A 285 11.67 4.81 3.11
C LEU A 285 11.52 4.69 4.63
N ASN A 286 10.68 5.54 5.22
CA ASN A 286 10.38 5.48 6.65
C ASN A 286 8.93 5.01 6.81
N LEU A 287 8.75 3.90 7.54
CA LEU A 287 7.43 3.42 7.96
C LEU A 287 7.27 3.70 9.45
N VAL A 288 6.36 4.59 9.84
CA VAL A 288 6.14 4.94 11.24
C VAL A 288 4.71 4.57 11.62
N THR A 289 4.50 3.94 12.78
CA THR A 289 3.14 3.64 13.28
C THR A 289 2.71 4.61 14.37
N ARG A 290 1.39 4.76 14.53
CA ARG A 290 0.81 5.40 15.71
C ARG A 290 1.24 4.68 17.01
N PRO A 291 1.36 5.38 18.16
CA PRO A 291 1.87 4.82 19.41
C PRO A 291 0.96 3.81 20.11
N GLY A 292 -0.30 3.70 19.70
CA GLY A 292 -1.32 2.91 20.41
C GLY A 292 -2.50 2.54 19.50
N PRO A 293 -3.69 2.31 20.06
CA PRO A 293 -4.90 2.05 19.26
C PRO A 293 -5.30 3.30 18.47
N TYR A 294 -6.25 3.12 17.53
CA TYR A 294 -6.88 4.21 16.82
C TYR A 294 -7.53 5.21 17.79
N CYS A 295 -7.47 6.50 17.45
CA CYS A 295 -8.08 7.56 18.24
C CYS A 295 -9.38 8.05 17.58
N PRO A 296 -10.57 7.59 18.03
CA PRO A 296 -11.83 8.05 17.47
C PRO A 296 -12.13 9.53 17.83
N VAL A 297 -11.52 10.03 18.90
CA VAL A 297 -11.68 11.43 19.36
C VAL A 297 -10.33 12.11 19.43
N ASN A 298 -10.28 13.36 18.94
CA ASN A 298 -9.09 14.19 18.93
C ASN A 298 -9.07 15.06 20.23
N PRO A 299 -7.92 15.18 20.94
CA PRO A 299 -6.63 14.54 20.69
C PRO A 299 -6.49 13.14 21.29
N GLY A 300 -6.12 12.19 20.45
CA GLY A 300 -5.60 10.89 20.90
C GLY A 300 -4.11 10.92 21.21
N LYS A 301 -3.57 9.78 21.65
CA LYS A 301 -2.14 9.63 21.97
C LYS A 301 -1.28 9.77 20.71
N ARG A 302 -0.35 10.73 20.72
CA ARG A 302 0.58 11.02 19.61
C ARG A 302 2.03 10.98 20.08
N MET A 303 2.95 10.72 19.17
CA MET A 303 4.40 10.87 19.40
C MET A 303 5.05 11.53 18.20
N ASN A 304 5.82 12.59 18.43
CA ASN A 304 6.58 13.24 17.38
C ASN A 304 7.72 12.35 16.84
N CYS A 305 8.45 12.81 15.82
CA CYS A 305 9.48 12.02 15.16
C CYS A 305 10.71 11.77 16.04
N GLN A 306 10.89 12.51 17.14
CA GLN A 306 11.90 12.25 18.16
C GLN A 306 11.42 11.27 19.25
N GLY A 307 10.18 10.78 19.16
CA GLY A 307 9.59 9.84 20.13
C GLY A 307 9.04 10.51 21.40
N LYS A 308 8.90 11.84 21.42
CA LYS A 308 8.28 12.55 22.53
C LYS A 308 6.77 12.56 22.36
N THR A 309 6.04 12.32 23.45
CA THR A 309 4.58 12.49 23.48
C THR A 309 4.20 13.94 23.24
N VAL A 310 3.23 14.16 22.37
CA VAL A 310 2.73 15.51 21.99
C VAL A 310 1.20 15.51 21.99
N GLN A 311 0.61 16.70 22.13
CA GLN A 311 -0.85 16.88 22.19
C GLN A 311 -1.48 17.36 20.86
N SER A 312 -0.67 17.72 19.88
CA SER A 312 -1.10 18.22 18.57
C SER A 312 -0.30 17.60 17.43
N LEU A 313 -0.78 17.79 16.19
CA LEU A 313 -0.08 17.42 14.95
C LEU A 313 1.12 18.36 14.73
N GLY A 314 2.18 18.18 15.50
CA GLY A 314 3.39 19.00 15.42
C GLY A 314 4.34 18.63 14.29
N ASP A 315 4.36 17.36 13.87
CA ASP A 315 5.16 16.87 12.75
C ASP A 315 4.53 15.63 12.08
N THR A 316 5.20 15.10 11.06
CA THR A 316 4.76 13.93 10.28
C THR A 316 4.45 12.70 11.11
N CYS A 317 5.15 12.48 12.23
CA CYS A 317 4.98 11.33 13.09
C CYS A 317 3.89 11.53 14.16
N SER A 318 3.44 12.76 14.36
CA SER A 318 2.52 13.19 15.42
C SER A 318 1.05 12.85 15.14
N PHE A 319 0.77 11.65 14.63
CA PHE A 319 -0.58 11.17 14.30
C PHE A 319 -1.08 10.12 15.31
N CYS A 320 -2.41 9.98 15.40
CA CYS A 320 -3.06 8.93 16.20
C CYS A 320 -4.10 8.12 15.41
N GLY A 321 -4.45 8.57 14.20
CA GLY A 321 -5.01 7.81 13.07
C GLY A 321 -4.34 8.40 11.82
N PRO A 322 -3.97 7.63 10.77
CA PRO A 322 -4.16 6.19 10.45
C PRO A 322 -3.34 5.21 11.32
N LEU A 323 -3.22 3.91 10.94
CA LEU A 323 -2.32 2.97 11.63
C LEU A 323 -0.85 3.34 11.43
N ALA A 324 -0.46 3.67 10.20
CA ALA A 324 0.91 3.99 9.85
C ALA A 324 1.02 5.05 8.77
N ARG A 325 2.20 5.67 8.70
CA ARG A 325 2.63 6.61 7.69
C ARG A 325 3.90 6.11 7.02
N LEU A 326 3.88 6.12 5.70
CA LEU A 326 5.04 5.91 4.86
C LEU A 326 5.52 7.25 4.32
N PHE A 327 6.81 7.58 4.47
CA PHE A 327 7.34 8.82 3.89
C PHE A 327 8.83 8.75 3.59
N MET A 328 9.23 9.54 2.60
CA MET A 328 10.62 9.75 2.20
C MET A 328 11.22 11.02 2.81
N ASP A 329 10.38 12.03 3.03
CA ASP A 329 10.72 13.31 3.65
C ASP A 329 9.55 13.81 4.50
N TYR A 330 9.83 14.71 5.43
CA TYR A 330 8.82 15.26 6.32
C TYR A 330 7.74 16.02 5.55
N GLY A 331 6.49 15.83 5.96
CA GLY A 331 5.31 16.53 5.44
C GLY A 331 4.72 15.96 4.15
N ASN A 332 5.28 14.87 3.61
CA ASN A 332 4.78 14.20 2.40
C ASN A 332 4.69 12.71 2.68
N TYR A 333 3.49 12.20 2.94
CA TYR A 333 3.30 10.85 3.45
C TYR A 333 2.14 10.12 2.76
N ILE A 334 2.20 8.80 2.83
CA ILE A 334 1.14 7.88 2.46
C ILE A 334 0.60 7.25 3.75
N ASP A 335 -0.69 7.42 4.00
CA ASP A 335 -1.40 6.91 5.17
C ASP A 335 -1.89 5.46 4.92
N LEU A 336 -1.67 4.57 5.90
CA LEU A 336 -2.07 3.16 5.84
C LEU A 336 -3.28 2.91 6.76
N PHE A 337 -4.43 2.66 6.15
CA PHE A 337 -5.71 2.44 6.84
C PHE A 337 -6.05 0.95 6.95
N PRO A 338 -6.23 0.43 8.17
CA PRO A 338 -6.68 -0.95 8.36
C PRO A 338 -8.11 -1.18 7.87
N ILE A 339 -8.28 -2.30 7.16
CA ILE A 339 -9.58 -2.94 6.92
C ILE A 339 -9.67 -4.25 7.70
N ASN A 340 -10.81 -4.51 8.34
CA ASN A 340 -11.03 -5.72 9.11
C ASN A 340 -12.10 -6.57 8.43
N ILE A 341 -11.79 -7.83 8.16
CA ILE A 341 -12.78 -8.76 7.62
C ILE A 341 -13.65 -9.22 8.78
N GLU A 342 -14.96 -9.13 8.61
CA GLU A 342 -15.94 -9.44 9.65
C GLU A 342 -16.94 -10.49 9.18
N LEU A 343 -17.19 -11.48 10.03
CA LEU A 343 -18.39 -12.30 10.00
C LEU A 343 -19.31 -11.85 11.13
N ARG A 344 -20.60 -11.70 10.83
CA ARG A 344 -21.64 -11.44 11.83
C ARG A 344 -22.63 -12.57 11.89
N THR A 345 -23.05 -12.92 13.10
CA THR A 345 -24.09 -13.93 13.33
C THR A 345 -25.36 -13.30 13.91
N ASN A 346 -26.48 -14.02 13.91
CA ASN A 346 -27.60 -13.66 14.78
C ASN A 346 -27.40 -14.19 16.22
N SER A 347 -28.37 -13.97 17.09
CA SER A 347 -28.37 -14.45 18.49
C SER A 347 -28.29 -15.98 18.62
N GLU A 348 -28.76 -16.72 17.62
CA GLU A 348 -28.70 -18.19 17.54
C GLU A 348 -27.36 -18.69 16.96
N GLY A 349 -26.46 -17.77 16.58
CA GLY A 349 -25.16 -18.10 15.98
C GLY A 349 -25.20 -18.38 14.49
N PHE A 350 -26.31 -18.17 13.78
CA PHE A 350 -26.35 -18.32 12.33
C PHE A 350 -25.60 -17.17 11.64
N PRO A 351 -24.74 -17.45 10.65
CA PRO A 351 -24.07 -16.40 9.87
C PRO A 351 -25.09 -15.60 9.06
N VAL A 352 -25.07 -14.27 9.21
CA VAL A 352 -26.03 -13.35 8.56
C VAL A 352 -25.36 -12.29 7.68
N ASN A 353 -24.10 -11.96 7.95
CA ASN A 353 -23.36 -10.97 7.15
C ASN A 353 -21.87 -11.32 7.12
N PHE A 354 -21.23 -11.11 5.97
CA PHE A 354 -19.81 -11.31 5.76
C PHE A 354 -19.28 -10.19 4.86
N GLY A 355 -18.21 -9.53 5.27
CA GLY A 355 -17.71 -8.36 4.58
C GLY A 355 -16.46 -7.80 5.24
N TYR A 356 -16.19 -6.52 5.03
CA TYR A 356 -15.13 -5.81 5.73
C TYR A 356 -15.62 -4.50 6.34
N THR A 357 -14.91 -4.03 7.36
CA THR A 357 -15.05 -2.70 7.94
C THR A 357 -13.74 -1.93 7.72
N ILE A 358 -13.83 -0.60 7.70
CA ILE A 358 -12.67 0.28 7.64
C ILE A 358 -12.53 0.89 9.04
N GLU A 359 -11.34 0.83 9.64
CA GLU A 359 -11.13 1.27 11.03
C GLU A 359 -11.57 2.73 11.29
N GLU A 360 -11.35 3.62 10.32
CA GLU A 360 -11.77 5.03 10.42
C GLU A 360 -13.29 5.24 10.32
N GLU A 361 -14.00 4.29 9.71
CA GLU A 361 -15.45 4.29 9.56
C GLU A 361 -16.14 3.32 10.55
N GLU A 362 -15.42 2.85 11.57
CA GLU A 362 -15.88 1.81 12.50
C GLU A 362 -17.22 2.21 13.16
N GLY A 363 -18.18 1.29 13.12
CA GLY A 363 -19.54 1.49 13.63
C GLY A 363 -20.58 1.95 12.60
N LYS A 364 -20.18 2.28 11.35
CA LYS A 364 -21.13 2.76 10.33
C LYS A 364 -21.77 1.64 9.50
N SER A 365 -21.00 0.72 8.90
CA SER A 365 -21.55 -0.41 8.12
C SER A 365 -20.50 -1.47 7.71
N VAL A 366 -20.94 -2.69 7.38
CA VAL A 366 -20.11 -3.76 6.76
C VAL A 366 -20.19 -3.63 5.24
N TYR A 367 -19.04 -3.51 4.59
CA TYR A 367 -18.88 -3.40 3.14
C TYR A 367 -18.83 -4.78 2.49
N GLU A 368 -19.40 -4.92 1.29
CA GLU A 368 -19.40 -6.18 0.54
C GLU A 368 -17.98 -6.52 0.08
N MET A 369 -17.53 -7.77 0.31
CA MET A 369 -16.19 -8.19 -0.11
C MET A 369 -15.98 -8.03 -1.62
N SER A 370 -17.00 -8.24 -2.45
CA SER A 370 -16.94 -8.08 -3.90
C SER A 370 -16.61 -6.67 -4.35
N SER A 371 -16.79 -5.65 -3.50
CA SER A 371 -16.33 -4.28 -3.79
C SER A 371 -14.80 -4.15 -3.77
N LEU A 372 -14.14 -5.06 -3.06
CA LEU A 372 -12.72 -5.02 -2.78
C LEU A 372 -11.95 -6.16 -3.46
N LEU A 373 -12.48 -7.38 -3.41
CA LEU A 373 -11.82 -8.59 -3.89
C LEU A 373 -12.56 -9.22 -5.09
N PRO A 374 -11.83 -9.95 -5.97
CA PRO A 374 -10.37 -9.96 -6.07
C PRO A 374 -9.82 -8.58 -6.45
N LEU A 375 -8.57 -8.25 -6.09
CA LEU A 375 -8.02 -6.94 -6.45
C LEU A 375 -7.95 -6.78 -7.99
N SER A 376 -8.28 -5.58 -8.48
CA SER A 376 -8.08 -5.15 -9.86
C SER A 376 -6.80 -4.30 -9.98
N ARG A 377 -6.51 -3.77 -11.18
CA ARG A 377 -5.36 -2.87 -11.42
C ARG A 377 -5.79 -1.45 -11.67
N CYS A 378 -5.07 -0.51 -11.07
CA CYS A 378 -5.25 0.92 -11.25
C CYS A 378 -3.92 1.59 -11.61
N HIS A 379 -4.01 2.79 -12.20
CA HIS A 379 -2.85 3.62 -12.51
C HIS A 379 -2.77 4.78 -11.52
N MET A 380 -1.60 4.98 -10.91
CA MET A 380 -1.36 6.09 -10.01
C MET A 380 0.02 6.68 -10.26
N MET A 381 0.03 7.94 -10.72
CA MET A 381 1.23 8.70 -11.06
C MET A 381 2.20 7.95 -11.99
N GLY A 382 1.66 7.19 -12.95
CA GLY A 382 2.44 6.39 -13.90
C GLY A 382 2.90 5.01 -13.38
N LEU A 383 2.54 4.65 -12.15
CA LEU A 383 2.73 3.30 -11.61
C LEU A 383 1.45 2.48 -11.77
N GLU A 384 1.59 1.21 -12.12
CA GLU A 384 0.52 0.23 -11.91
C GLU A 384 0.49 -0.17 -10.43
N VAL A 385 -0.70 -0.13 -9.83
CA VAL A 385 -0.95 -0.40 -8.41
C VAL A 385 -2.20 -1.26 -8.18
N PRO A 386 -2.31 -1.98 -7.06
CA PRO A 386 -3.50 -2.76 -6.73
C PRO A 386 -4.68 -1.84 -6.41
N CYS A 387 -5.85 -2.23 -6.88
CA CYS A 387 -7.08 -1.46 -6.79
C CYS A 387 -8.23 -2.34 -6.28
N PRO A 388 -9.23 -1.79 -5.58
CA PRO A 388 -10.43 -2.54 -5.24
C PRO A 388 -11.08 -3.10 -6.51
N ASN A 389 -11.75 -4.25 -6.41
CA ASN A 389 -12.38 -4.89 -7.56
C ASN A 389 -13.39 -3.96 -8.28
N HIS A 390 -14.27 -3.34 -7.48
CA HIS A 390 -15.29 -2.42 -7.97
C HIS A 390 -15.10 -1.06 -7.32
N PRO A 391 -14.08 -0.29 -7.76
CA PRO A 391 -13.68 0.94 -7.09
C PRO A 391 -14.81 1.99 -7.12
N GLY A 392 -15.63 2.01 -8.18
CA GLY A 392 -16.78 2.89 -8.26
C GLY A 392 -17.87 2.62 -7.22
N MET A 393 -18.13 1.34 -6.91
CA MET A 393 -19.10 0.94 -5.88
C MET A 393 -18.61 1.31 -4.49
N LEU A 394 -17.33 1.05 -4.20
CA LEU A 394 -16.71 1.47 -2.93
C LEU A 394 -16.73 2.99 -2.76
N LEU A 395 -16.32 3.74 -3.79
CA LEU A 395 -16.31 5.19 -3.76
C LEU A 395 -17.72 5.80 -3.66
N GLU A 396 -18.72 5.20 -4.30
CA GLU A 396 -20.12 5.62 -4.13
C GLU A 396 -20.61 5.43 -2.70
N ARG A 397 -20.18 4.35 -2.03
CA ARG A 397 -20.55 4.11 -0.64
C ARG A 397 -19.83 5.05 0.34
N LEU A 398 -18.58 5.41 0.06
CA LEU A 398 -17.77 6.32 0.89
C LEU A 398 -18.14 7.80 0.67
N TYR A 399 -18.38 8.19 -0.58
CA TYR A 399 -18.45 9.59 -1.01
C TYR A 399 -19.72 9.91 -1.80
N ASN A 400 -20.75 9.07 -1.77
CA ASN A 400 -21.99 9.16 -2.55
C ASN A 400 -21.79 9.12 -4.08
N LYS A 401 -22.89 9.12 -4.85
CA LYS A 401 -22.89 9.03 -6.33
C LYS A 401 -22.09 10.13 -7.03
N ASN A 402 -21.85 11.25 -6.36
CA ASN A 402 -21.14 12.40 -6.90
C ASN A 402 -19.63 12.33 -6.69
N TRP A 403 -19.07 11.22 -6.20
CA TRP A 403 -17.63 11.06 -6.00
C TRP A 403 -16.78 11.37 -7.24
N ARG A 404 -17.33 11.25 -8.45
CA ARG A 404 -16.64 11.62 -9.70
C ARG A 404 -16.53 13.14 -9.91
N ILE A 405 -17.38 13.93 -9.26
CA ILE A 405 -17.39 15.39 -9.35
C ILE A 405 -16.34 15.93 -8.37
N PRO A 406 -15.34 16.71 -8.84
CA PRO A 406 -14.40 17.37 -7.95
C PRO A 406 -15.11 18.27 -6.95
N TYR A 407 -14.65 18.28 -5.70
CA TYR A 407 -15.20 19.18 -4.68
C TYR A 407 -14.88 20.64 -5.01
N TYR A 408 -13.66 20.90 -5.49
CA TYR A 408 -13.26 22.19 -6.05
C TYR A 408 -12.99 22.10 -7.55
N LYS A 409 -13.37 23.16 -8.27
CA LYS A 409 -12.98 23.41 -9.66
C LYS A 409 -12.20 24.70 -9.77
N CYS A 410 -11.21 24.70 -10.66
CA CYS A 410 -10.37 25.81 -11.00
C CYS A 410 -11.15 26.82 -11.85
N ASN A 411 -11.23 28.05 -11.34
CA ASN A 411 -11.73 29.18 -12.10
C ASN A 411 -10.59 29.78 -12.93
N GLY A 412 -10.64 29.51 -14.24
CA GLY A 412 -9.61 29.98 -15.17
C GLY A 412 -9.51 31.49 -15.35
N LYS A 413 -10.45 32.29 -14.80
CA LYS A 413 -10.39 33.76 -14.84
C LYS A 413 -9.50 34.34 -13.75
N ASN A 414 -9.44 33.70 -12.58
CA ASN A 414 -8.74 34.23 -11.41
C ASN A 414 -7.67 33.26 -10.86
N GLY A 415 -7.57 32.03 -11.39
CA GLY A 415 -6.62 31.02 -10.94
C GLY A 415 -6.91 30.51 -9.53
N GLN A 416 -8.15 30.56 -9.07
CA GLN A 416 -8.56 30.10 -7.73
C GLN A 416 -9.41 28.83 -7.78
N TRP A 417 -9.25 28.00 -6.76
CA TRP A 417 -10.12 26.85 -6.51
C TRP A 417 -11.44 27.32 -5.89
N GLU A 418 -12.56 26.97 -6.51
CA GLU A 418 -13.89 27.33 -6.05
C GLU A 418 -14.72 26.05 -5.86
N SER A 419 -15.49 25.99 -4.77
CA SER A 419 -16.36 24.84 -4.47
C SER A 419 -17.43 24.71 -5.56
N VAL A 420 -17.72 23.47 -5.96
CA VAL A 420 -18.75 23.15 -6.96
C VAL A 420 -20.16 23.26 -6.41
#